data_AF-A0A084G941-F1
#
_entry.id   AF-A0A084G941-F1
#
_cell.length_a   1.000
_cell.length_b   1.000
_cell.length_c   1.000
_cell.angle_alpha   90.00
_cell.angle_beta   90.00
_cell.angle_gamma   90.00
#
_symmetry.space_group_name_H-M   'P 1'
#
loop_
_entity.id
_entity.type
_entity.pdbx_description
1 polymer ?
#
loop_
_entity_poly.entity_id
_entity_poly.type
_entity_poly.pdbx_seq_one_letter_code
_entity_poly.pdbx_strand_id
1 'polypeptide(L)'
;MLALVLTAELSGVTNLRPNDTEANPFWYTFKDMNEMSGSRGEANFVWKCKNCKARYNLSRESSANIKAAPAAYEQNDPPKKQKIVEFDCRGLEFVEFQPDGEWLAEGTDSGTKFTAIDLTEGEWFDYDEKAGEEVGITNLKWEIHPYHCAMATLGLQARLSYLTDAAHMLAASAPEVSAHLMSRRNLLTSNNGIPISDVEKEHVCMACGNILIPGCSAILKIESDKALRRRVQQKSNQRFSNQSDAGGATQKKEGIAQEKLERMGISKTISCDRCGRVTEIQLPPPPSVARVKAAQRSKLATSDLKSKASEASSVKTSANAISKKRAKNRKAGLQALLADSKASKPSAGLSLASFMKK
;
A
#
# COMPACT_ATOMS: atom_id res chain seq x y z
N MET A 1 -4.37 -17.01 8.70
CA MET A 1 -4.08 -17.41 10.10
C MET A 1 -3.06 -16.45 10.68
N LEU A 2 -3.25 -16.03 11.92
CA LEU A 2 -2.39 -15.15 12.72
C LEU A 2 -2.08 -15.89 14.03
N ALA A 3 -0.92 -15.67 14.63
CA ALA A 3 -0.60 -16.13 15.98
C ALA A 3 -0.22 -14.93 16.85
N LEU A 4 -0.76 -14.90 18.07
CA LEU A 4 -0.32 -14.00 19.12
C LEU A 4 0.83 -14.66 19.87
N VAL A 5 1.98 -13.98 19.86
CA VAL A 5 3.20 -14.41 20.55
C VAL A 5 3.41 -13.51 21.76
N LEU A 6 3.57 -14.13 22.92
CA LEU A 6 3.97 -13.46 24.15
C LEU A 6 5.46 -13.67 24.40
N THR A 7 6.11 -12.62 24.88
CA THR A 7 7.38 -12.69 25.59
C THR A 7 7.20 -11.94 26.90
N ALA A 8 7.44 -12.60 28.02
CA ALA A 8 7.43 -11.98 29.35
C ALA A 8 8.51 -12.65 30.21
N GLU A 9 9.03 -11.89 31.16
CA GLU A 9 9.94 -12.38 32.19
C GLU A 9 9.11 -12.72 33.42
N LEU A 10 9.15 -14.00 33.82
CA LEU A 10 8.39 -14.52 34.94
C LEU A 10 9.34 -14.80 36.11
N SER A 11 9.09 -14.19 37.25
CA SER A 11 9.80 -14.43 38.52
C SER A 11 8.86 -15.09 39.52
N GLY A 12 9.16 -16.33 39.92
CA GLY A 12 8.38 -17.10 40.90
C GLY A 12 6.97 -17.55 40.46
N VAL A 13 6.58 -17.28 39.22
CA VAL A 13 5.28 -17.70 38.64
C VAL A 13 5.46 -18.48 37.35
N THR A 14 4.54 -19.42 37.10
CA THR A 14 4.45 -20.23 35.89
C THR A 14 2.98 -20.40 35.46
N ASN A 15 2.76 -21.04 34.32
CA ASN A 15 1.43 -21.35 33.77
C ASN A 15 0.51 -20.14 33.54
N LEU A 16 1.07 -19.00 33.15
CA LEU A 16 0.31 -17.77 32.87
C LEU A 16 -0.65 -17.99 31.70
N ARG A 17 -1.96 -17.82 31.93
CA ARG A 17 -3.02 -18.00 30.94
C ARG A 17 -4.20 -17.06 31.21
N PRO A 18 -4.98 -16.66 30.19
CA PRO A 18 -6.17 -15.84 30.41
C PRO A 18 -7.22 -16.62 31.22
N ASN A 19 -7.95 -15.94 32.10
CA ASN A 19 -9.04 -16.52 32.87
C ASN A 19 -10.37 -16.45 32.09
N ASP A 20 -10.84 -17.58 31.57
CA ASP A 20 -12.14 -17.68 30.90
C ASP A 20 -13.25 -18.06 31.91
N THR A 21 -13.79 -17.07 32.64
CA THR A 21 -14.94 -17.28 33.55
C THR A 21 -16.25 -16.78 32.94
N GLU A 22 -17.35 -17.52 33.07
CA GLU A 22 -18.69 -17.16 32.55
C GLU A 22 -19.26 -15.84 33.15
N ALA A 23 -18.73 -15.39 34.29
CA ALA A 23 -19.21 -14.22 35.02
C ALA A 23 -18.63 -12.87 34.53
N ASN A 24 -17.43 -12.88 33.95
CA ASN A 24 -16.77 -11.71 33.34
C ASN A 24 -16.41 -12.06 31.89
N PRO A 25 -17.39 -12.06 30.97
CA PRO A 25 -17.13 -12.34 29.57
C PRO A 25 -16.21 -11.27 29.02
N PHE A 26 -14.98 -11.66 28.72
CA PHE A 26 -14.12 -10.92 27.83
C PHE A 26 -14.90 -10.54 26.57
N TRP A 27 -14.66 -9.34 26.05
CA TRP A 27 -15.49 -8.58 25.11
C TRP A 27 -15.90 -9.32 23.80
N TYR A 28 -15.45 -10.55 23.60
CA TYR A 28 -16.09 -11.58 22.77
C TYR A 28 -15.50 -12.91 23.22
N THR A 29 -16.23 -13.63 24.06
CA THR A 29 -15.71 -14.79 24.78
C THR A 29 -15.20 -15.85 23.80
N PHE A 30 -14.07 -16.47 24.13
CA PHE A 30 -13.40 -17.53 23.37
C PHE A 30 -14.30 -18.76 23.07
N LYS A 31 -15.55 -18.78 23.56
CA LYS A 31 -16.57 -19.82 23.34
C LYS A 31 -17.82 -19.36 22.59
N ASP A 32 -18.05 -18.06 22.42
CA ASP A 32 -19.28 -17.58 21.77
C ASP A 32 -19.18 -17.81 20.26
N MET A 33 -19.91 -18.82 19.79
CA MET A 33 -19.96 -19.22 18.39
C MET A 33 -21.09 -18.47 17.69
N ASN A 34 -20.75 -17.57 16.77
CA ASN A 34 -21.74 -16.82 15.98
C ASN A 34 -21.90 -17.46 14.59
N GLU A 35 -23.15 -17.59 14.14
CA GLU A 35 -23.47 -18.09 12.81
C GLU A 35 -23.04 -17.09 11.71
N MET A 36 -22.28 -17.57 10.72
CA MET A 36 -21.91 -16.77 9.56
C MET A 36 -23.04 -16.76 8.52
N SER A 37 -23.35 -15.59 7.94
CA SER A 37 -24.44 -15.53 6.96
C SER A 37 -23.94 -15.98 5.59
N GLY A 38 -24.57 -17.03 5.04
CA GLY A 38 -24.25 -17.59 3.72
C GLY A 38 -23.26 -18.76 3.73
N SER A 39 -22.79 -19.24 4.89
CA SER A 39 -22.02 -20.49 5.01
C SER A 39 -22.44 -21.26 6.26
N ARG A 40 -22.32 -22.60 6.26
CA ARG A 40 -22.63 -23.45 7.44
C ARG A 40 -21.58 -23.39 8.55
N GLY A 41 -20.71 -22.37 8.54
CA GLY A 41 -19.62 -22.26 9.51
C GLY A 41 -20.01 -21.34 10.66
N GLU A 42 -19.60 -21.71 11.86
CA GLU A 42 -19.65 -20.88 13.05
C GLU A 42 -18.28 -20.21 13.26
N ALA A 43 -18.26 -18.97 13.75
CA ALA A 43 -17.03 -18.23 14.03
C ALA A 43 -17.18 -17.37 15.28
N ASN A 44 -16.09 -17.21 16.04
CA ASN A 44 -16.07 -16.42 17.28
C ASN A 44 -16.30 -14.93 17.03
N PHE A 45 -15.85 -14.41 15.90
CA PHE A 45 -16.05 -13.03 15.53
C PHE A 45 -16.53 -12.92 14.08
N VAL A 46 -17.65 -12.26 13.87
CA VAL A 46 -18.21 -11.97 12.55
C VAL A 46 -18.45 -10.48 12.44
N TRP A 47 -17.78 -9.83 11.49
CA TRP A 47 -17.92 -8.41 11.25
C TRP A 47 -18.25 -8.10 9.79
N LYS A 48 -19.12 -7.12 9.61
CA LYS A 48 -19.51 -6.61 8.30
C LYS A 48 -19.09 -5.15 8.18
N CYS A 49 -18.12 -4.88 7.31
CA CYS A 49 -17.68 -3.51 7.05
C CYS A 49 -18.78 -2.72 6.31
N LYS A 50 -19.38 -1.73 7.01
CA LYS A 50 -20.42 -0.86 6.45
C LYS A 50 -19.95 -0.08 5.21
N ASN A 51 -18.66 0.28 5.15
CA ASN A 51 -18.10 1.06 4.05
C ASN A 51 -17.84 0.21 2.79
N CYS A 52 -17.49 -1.07 2.94
CA CYS A 52 -17.27 -1.98 1.80
C CYS A 52 -18.59 -2.31 1.08
N LYS A 53 -19.68 -2.44 1.82
CA LYS A 53 -21.02 -2.65 1.26
C LYS A 53 -21.45 -1.47 0.39
N ALA A 54 -21.19 -0.25 0.84
CA ALA A 54 -21.57 0.97 0.12
C ALA A 54 -20.73 1.23 -1.15
N ARG A 55 -19.41 1.00 -1.11
CA ARG A 55 -18.51 1.34 -2.22
C ARG A 55 -18.35 0.26 -3.30
N TYR A 56 -18.44 -1.01 -2.94
CA TYR A 56 -18.09 -2.11 -3.87
C TYR A 56 -19.20 -3.16 -4.04
N ASN A 57 -20.39 -2.92 -3.48
CA ASN A 57 -21.51 -3.88 -3.46
C ASN A 57 -21.05 -5.28 -2.98
N LEU A 58 -20.09 -5.30 -2.06
CA LEU A 58 -19.42 -6.50 -1.59
C LEU A 58 -19.99 -6.87 -0.20
N SER A 59 -20.75 -7.95 -0.13
CA SER A 59 -21.30 -8.51 1.11
C SER A 59 -20.34 -9.52 1.76
N ARG A 60 -19.04 -9.23 1.71
CA ARG A 60 -18.04 -10.14 2.29
C ARG A 60 -17.97 -9.93 3.80
N GLU A 61 -18.27 -10.99 4.53
CA GLU A 61 -18.16 -11.02 5.99
C GLU A 61 -16.73 -11.35 6.37
N SER A 62 -16.19 -10.57 7.29
CA SER A 62 -14.89 -10.82 7.88
C SER A 62 -15.11 -11.71 9.10
N SER A 63 -14.43 -12.85 9.16
CA SER A 63 -14.58 -13.82 10.23
C SER A 63 -13.24 -14.08 10.92
N ALA A 64 -13.23 -14.21 12.24
CA ALA A 64 -12.11 -14.76 13.00
C ALA A 64 -12.59 -15.94 13.83
N ASN A 65 -11.84 -17.04 13.78
CA ASN A 65 -12.09 -18.23 14.59
C ASN A 65 -10.80 -18.58 15.34
N ILE A 66 -10.92 -19.13 16.55
CA ILE A 66 -9.79 -19.52 17.38
C ILE A 66 -9.69 -21.04 17.34
N LYS A 67 -8.57 -21.57 16.83
CA LYS A 67 -8.47 -23.01 16.55
C LYS A 67 -8.21 -23.87 17.79
N ALA A 68 -7.60 -23.29 18.82
CA ALA A 68 -7.16 -24.02 20.02
C ALA A 68 -7.29 -23.14 21.25
N ALA A 69 -7.41 -23.79 22.42
CA ALA A 69 -7.38 -23.11 23.71
C ALA A 69 -6.07 -22.33 23.89
N PRO A 70 -6.08 -21.20 24.62
CA PRO A 70 -4.87 -20.44 24.94
C PRO A 70 -3.81 -21.34 25.59
N ALA A 71 -2.60 -21.36 25.03
CA ALA A 71 -1.49 -22.10 25.60
C ALA A 71 -0.95 -21.38 26.84
N ALA A 72 -0.76 -22.11 27.94
CA ALA A 72 -0.17 -21.57 29.16
C ALA A 72 1.30 -21.19 28.93
N TYR A 73 1.70 -20.00 29.35
CA TYR A 73 3.08 -19.52 29.26
C TYR A 73 3.88 -20.00 30.47
N GLU A 74 4.93 -20.78 30.20
CA GLU A 74 5.78 -21.38 31.23
C GLU A 74 7.00 -20.48 31.55
N GLN A 75 7.44 -20.52 32.81
CA GLN A 75 8.66 -19.86 33.23
C GLN A 75 9.88 -20.46 32.51
N ASN A 76 10.62 -19.61 31.80
CA ASN A 76 11.86 -19.99 31.13
C ASN A 76 12.91 -18.89 31.34
N ASP A 77 14.12 -19.28 31.75
CA ASP A 77 15.29 -18.41 31.82
C ASP A 77 16.32 -18.90 30.78
N PRO A 78 16.52 -18.20 29.64
CA PRO A 78 16.03 -16.86 29.28
C PRO A 78 14.59 -16.81 28.74
N PRO A 79 13.94 -15.62 28.72
CA PRO A 79 12.58 -15.44 28.22
C PRO A 79 12.42 -15.89 26.76
N LYS A 80 11.58 -16.91 26.55
CA LYS A 80 11.36 -17.50 25.22
C LYS A 80 10.05 -17.03 24.63
N LYS A 81 10.09 -16.60 23.36
CA LYS A 81 8.89 -16.27 22.60
C LYS A 81 7.98 -17.50 22.48
N GLN A 82 6.76 -17.42 22.99
CA GLN A 82 5.78 -18.51 22.93
C GLN A 82 4.47 -18.05 22.30
N LYS A 83 3.88 -18.92 21.49
CA LYS A 83 2.57 -18.69 20.87
C LYS A 83 1.49 -19.02 21.88
N ILE A 84 0.63 -18.06 22.19
CA ILE A 84 -0.48 -18.24 23.15
C ILE A 84 -1.77 -18.57 22.42
N VAL A 85 -2.12 -17.80 21.38
CA VAL A 85 -3.40 -17.94 20.67
C VAL A 85 -3.19 -18.01 19.17
N GLU A 86 -3.88 -18.95 18.51
CA GLU A 86 -3.92 -19.08 17.06
C GLU A 86 -5.30 -18.65 16.50
N PHE A 87 -5.29 -17.61 15.66
CA PHE A 87 -6.47 -17.05 15.02
C PHE A 87 -6.54 -17.42 13.54
N ASP A 88 -7.68 -17.94 13.07
CA ASP A 88 -8.02 -18.06 11.66
C ASP A 88 -8.85 -16.87 11.21
N CYS A 89 -8.15 -15.80 10.82
CA CYS A 89 -8.75 -14.57 10.33
C CYS A 89 -8.93 -14.61 8.80
N ARG A 90 -10.13 -14.25 8.33
CA ARG A 90 -10.47 -14.08 6.91
C ARG A 90 -11.01 -12.68 6.67
N GLY A 91 -10.32 -11.89 5.85
CA GLY A 91 -10.77 -10.54 5.50
C GLY A 91 -10.60 -9.50 6.61
N LEU A 92 -9.76 -9.79 7.60
CA LEU A 92 -9.37 -8.88 8.67
C LEU A 92 -7.93 -9.17 9.11
N GLU A 93 -7.25 -8.14 9.58
CA GLU A 93 -5.89 -8.16 10.12
C GLU A 93 -5.89 -7.42 11.45
N PHE A 94 -5.25 -7.99 12.47
CA PHE A 94 -5.10 -7.35 13.77
C PHE A 94 -3.87 -6.44 13.74
N VAL A 95 -4.01 -5.22 14.27
CA VAL A 95 -2.94 -4.23 14.33
C VAL A 95 -2.21 -4.29 15.66
N GLU A 96 -2.95 -4.47 16.74
CA GLU A 96 -2.47 -4.37 18.11
C GLU A 96 -3.29 -5.29 19.01
N PHE A 97 -2.67 -5.80 20.07
CA PHE A 97 -3.31 -6.63 21.09
C PHE A 97 -3.19 -5.93 22.44
N GLN A 98 -4.33 -5.78 23.13
CA GLN A 98 -4.42 -5.24 24.48
C GLN A 98 -4.77 -6.39 25.43
N PRO A 99 -3.91 -6.72 26.41
CA PRO A 99 -4.11 -7.84 27.33
C PRO A 99 -5.07 -7.47 28.46
N ASP A 100 -6.21 -6.87 28.12
CA ASP A 100 -7.19 -6.48 29.12
C ASP A 100 -7.69 -7.72 29.87
N GLY A 101 -8.03 -7.50 31.15
CA GLY A 101 -8.75 -8.36 32.10
C GLY A 101 -7.93 -9.41 32.86
N GLU A 102 -8.63 -10.39 33.44
CA GLU A 102 -8.08 -11.29 34.47
C GLU A 102 -7.23 -12.43 33.89
N TRP A 103 -6.02 -12.56 34.40
CA TRP A 103 -5.10 -13.66 34.11
C TRP A 103 -4.91 -14.57 35.32
N LEU A 104 -4.62 -15.84 35.03
CA LEU A 104 -4.30 -16.89 35.98
C LEU A 104 -2.82 -17.26 35.89
N ALA A 105 -2.13 -17.33 37.02
CA ALA A 105 -0.80 -17.93 37.12
C ALA A 105 -0.69 -18.80 38.37
N GLU A 106 0.34 -19.63 38.41
CA GLU A 106 0.62 -20.56 39.50
C GLU A 106 2.03 -20.29 40.03
N GLY A 107 2.20 -20.21 41.35
CA GLY A 107 3.53 -20.08 41.97
C GLY A 107 4.37 -21.33 41.68
N THR A 108 5.63 -21.14 41.28
CA THR A 108 6.49 -22.24 40.80
C THR A 108 6.73 -23.30 41.88
N ASP A 109 6.95 -22.89 43.13
CA ASP A 109 7.31 -23.79 44.24
C ASP A 109 6.15 -24.11 45.18
N SER A 110 5.18 -23.20 45.31
CA SER A 110 4.06 -23.32 46.25
C SER A 110 2.77 -23.88 45.64
N GLY A 111 2.63 -23.79 44.30
CA GLY A 111 1.37 -24.04 43.60
C GLY A 111 0.24 -23.07 44.00
N THR A 112 0.55 -21.92 44.62
CA THR A 112 -0.43 -20.87 44.93
C THR A 112 -1.01 -20.33 43.61
N LYS A 113 -2.34 -20.26 43.50
CA LYS A 113 -3.02 -19.80 42.29
C LYS A 113 -3.35 -18.32 42.42
N PHE A 114 -2.81 -17.52 41.52
CA PHE A 114 -3.11 -16.10 41.38
C PHE A 114 -4.22 -15.94 40.33
N THR A 115 -5.36 -15.36 40.72
CA THR A 115 -6.60 -15.35 39.91
C THR A 115 -7.03 -13.97 39.39
N ALA A 116 -6.43 -12.90 39.90
CA ALA A 116 -6.76 -11.51 39.58
C ALA A 116 -5.52 -10.75 39.09
N ILE A 117 -4.75 -11.37 38.18
CA ILE A 117 -3.60 -10.72 37.58
C ILE A 117 -4.11 -9.78 36.48
N ASP A 118 -3.81 -8.49 36.63
CA ASP A 118 -4.07 -7.47 35.62
C ASP A 118 -2.74 -7.10 34.92
N LEU A 119 -2.73 -7.17 33.59
CA LEU A 119 -1.56 -6.95 32.75
C LEU A 119 -1.67 -5.71 31.87
N THR A 120 -2.70 -4.87 32.08
CA THR A 120 -2.89 -3.64 31.28
C THR A 120 -1.75 -2.64 31.45
N GLU A 121 -1.12 -2.61 32.62
CA GLU A 121 -0.01 -1.71 32.94
C GLU A 121 1.36 -2.25 32.49
N GLY A 122 1.40 -3.49 31.97
CA GLY A 122 2.61 -4.10 31.43
C GLY A 122 3.58 -4.70 32.46
N GLU A 123 3.28 -4.56 33.75
CA GLU A 123 4.02 -5.17 34.87
C GLU A 123 3.04 -5.58 35.97
N TRP A 124 3.35 -6.68 36.67
CA TRP A 124 2.57 -7.15 37.81
C TRP A 124 3.51 -7.74 38.87
N PHE A 125 3.23 -7.47 40.14
CA PHE A 125 3.99 -7.96 41.30
C PHE A 125 3.04 -8.39 42.41
N ASP A 126 3.37 -9.48 43.09
CA ASP A 126 2.64 -9.99 44.25
C ASP A 126 3.60 -10.74 45.17
N TYR A 127 3.11 -11.23 46.31
CA TYR A 127 3.91 -11.95 47.29
C TYR A 127 3.33 -13.33 47.56
N ASP A 128 4.14 -14.36 47.41
CA ASP A 128 3.72 -15.73 47.71
C ASP A 128 3.99 -16.04 49.18
N GLU A 129 2.98 -15.88 50.03
CA GLU A 129 3.08 -16.13 51.46
C GLU A 129 3.53 -17.56 51.80
N LYS A 130 3.29 -18.54 50.91
CA LYS A 130 3.69 -19.93 51.16
C LYS A 130 5.15 -20.20 50.84
N ALA A 131 5.66 -19.55 49.80
CA ALA A 131 7.08 -19.65 49.43
C ALA A 131 7.95 -18.64 50.22
N GLY A 132 7.35 -17.56 50.72
CA GLY A 132 8.07 -16.45 51.34
C GLY A 132 8.85 -15.60 50.33
N GLU A 133 8.50 -15.69 49.04
CA GLU A 133 9.20 -15.06 47.92
C GLU A 133 8.30 -14.06 47.16
N GLU A 134 8.92 -13.07 46.54
CA GLU A 134 8.25 -12.11 45.66
C GLU A 134 8.02 -12.74 44.29
N VAL A 135 6.80 -12.60 43.78
CA VAL A 135 6.44 -13.05 42.43
C VAL A 135 6.18 -11.85 41.53
N GLY A 136 6.49 -12.01 40.25
CA GLY A 136 6.40 -10.89 39.31
C GLY A 136 6.38 -11.31 37.85
N ILE A 137 5.78 -10.43 37.05
CA ILE A 137 5.69 -10.53 35.59
C ILE A 137 6.15 -9.18 35.05
N THR A 138 7.26 -9.17 34.32
CA THR A 138 7.83 -7.95 33.76
C THR A 138 8.12 -8.12 32.27
N ASN A 139 8.46 -7.01 31.59
CA ASN A 139 8.88 -7.01 30.19
C ASN A 139 7.85 -7.64 29.22
N LEU A 140 6.56 -7.38 29.44
CA LEU A 140 5.47 -7.88 28.60
C LEU A 140 5.56 -7.33 27.17
N LYS A 141 5.77 -8.24 26.21
CA LYS A 141 5.83 -7.92 24.78
C LYS A 141 4.89 -8.82 23.99
N TRP A 142 3.93 -8.18 23.34
CA TRP A 142 2.95 -8.83 22.45
C TRP A 142 3.34 -8.61 20.99
N GLU A 143 3.50 -9.69 20.24
CA GLU A 143 3.76 -9.64 18.81
C GLU A 143 2.71 -10.47 18.07
N ILE A 144 1.95 -9.83 17.18
CA ILE A 144 1.03 -10.52 16.27
C ILE A 144 1.82 -10.90 15.02
N HIS A 145 2.10 -12.19 14.88
CA HIS A 145 2.77 -12.72 13.70
C HIS A 145 1.73 -13.29 12.74
N PRO A 146 1.78 -12.98 11.44
CA PRO A 146 1.07 -13.78 10.46
C PRO A 146 1.52 -15.23 10.62
N TYR A 147 0.57 -16.17 10.70
CA TYR A 147 0.85 -17.59 10.57
C TYR A 147 1.15 -17.89 9.10
N HIS A 148 2.19 -17.26 8.60
CA HIS A 148 3.00 -17.81 7.57
C HIS A 148 3.79 -18.91 8.27
N CYS A 149 3.33 -20.15 8.14
CA CYS A 149 4.13 -21.32 8.49
C CYS A 149 5.53 -21.06 7.89
N ALA A 150 6.50 -20.71 8.73
CA ALA A 150 7.76 -20.11 8.25
C ALA A 150 8.49 -21.06 7.29
N MET A 151 8.27 -22.37 7.45
CA MET A 151 8.75 -23.42 6.56
C MET A 151 8.00 -23.47 5.22
N ALA A 152 6.68 -23.27 5.20
CA ALA A 152 5.90 -23.23 3.96
C ALA A 152 6.12 -21.92 3.17
N THR A 153 6.43 -20.83 3.87
CA THR A 153 6.54 -19.49 3.30
C THR A 153 7.92 -19.26 2.66
N LEU A 154 8.99 -19.72 3.30
CA LEU A 154 10.31 -19.74 2.67
C LEU A 154 10.32 -20.61 1.41
N GLY A 155 9.71 -21.80 1.48
CA GLY A 155 9.61 -22.71 0.34
C GLY A 155 8.77 -22.15 -0.80
N LEU A 156 7.66 -21.48 -0.50
CA LEU A 156 6.82 -20.85 -1.51
C LEU A 156 7.55 -19.69 -2.19
N GLN A 157 8.17 -18.79 -1.42
CA GLN A 157 8.86 -17.63 -1.98
C GLN A 157 10.05 -18.06 -2.86
N ALA A 158 10.85 -19.04 -2.40
CA ALA A 158 11.94 -19.61 -3.19
C ALA A 158 11.43 -20.29 -4.48
N ARG A 159 10.26 -20.94 -4.44
CA ARG A 159 9.63 -21.51 -5.62
C ARG A 159 9.14 -20.45 -6.59
N LEU A 160 8.54 -19.37 -6.09
CA LEU A 160 8.06 -18.26 -6.93
C LEU A 160 9.24 -17.54 -7.61
N SER A 161 10.35 -17.31 -6.89
CA SER A 161 11.56 -16.70 -7.47
C SER A 161 12.19 -17.63 -8.50
N TYR A 162 12.36 -18.92 -8.20
CA TYR A 162 12.88 -19.90 -9.14
C TYR A 162 12.06 -19.93 -10.44
N LEU A 163 10.73 -19.97 -10.34
CA LEU A 163 9.85 -19.98 -11.52
C LEU A 163 10.00 -18.69 -12.34
N THR A 164 10.16 -17.54 -11.68
CA THR A 164 10.41 -16.26 -12.37
C THR A 164 11.75 -16.26 -13.08
N ASP A 165 12.82 -16.65 -12.41
CA ASP A 165 14.17 -16.59 -12.96
C ASP A 165 14.30 -17.58 -14.12
N ALA A 166 13.80 -18.80 -13.96
CA ALA A 166 13.78 -19.80 -15.03
C ALA A 166 12.94 -19.34 -16.22
N ALA A 167 11.78 -18.70 -15.99
CA ALA A 167 10.95 -18.17 -17.07
C ALA A 167 11.67 -17.05 -17.84
N HIS A 168 12.34 -16.11 -17.16
CA HIS A 168 13.07 -15.03 -17.82
C HIS A 168 14.29 -15.53 -18.59
N MET A 169 15.02 -16.51 -18.04
CA MET A 169 16.16 -17.14 -18.72
C MET A 169 15.76 -17.82 -20.03
N LEU A 170 14.58 -18.45 -20.06
CA LEU A 170 14.05 -19.15 -21.23
C LEU A 170 13.22 -18.26 -22.17
N ALA A 171 13.02 -16.98 -21.84
CA ALA A 171 12.10 -16.10 -22.56
C ALA A 171 12.41 -15.96 -24.05
N ALA A 172 13.71 -15.90 -24.39
CA ALA A 172 14.16 -15.73 -25.77
C ALA A 172 14.29 -17.06 -26.53
N SER A 173 14.75 -18.12 -25.86
CA SER A 173 15.03 -19.42 -26.50
C SER A 173 13.82 -20.35 -26.55
N ALA A 174 12.93 -20.28 -25.57
CA ALA A 174 11.75 -21.13 -25.44
C ALA A 174 10.57 -20.35 -24.82
N PRO A 175 9.93 -19.44 -25.59
CA PRO A 175 8.88 -18.55 -25.10
C PRO A 175 7.64 -19.30 -24.57
N GLU A 176 7.34 -20.48 -25.11
CA GLU A 176 6.22 -21.30 -24.64
C GLU A 176 6.48 -21.90 -23.25
N VAL A 177 7.70 -22.38 -23.02
CA VAL A 177 8.13 -22.94 -21.73
C VAL A 177 8.21 -21.81 -20.70
N SER A 178 8.80 -20.68 -21.07
CA SER A 178 8.81 -19.46 -20.27
C SER A 178 7.41 -19.07 -19.79
N ALA A 179 6.46 -18.99 -20.72
CA ALA A 179 5.08 -18.66 -20.40
C ALA A 179 4.40 -19.73 -19.54
N HIS A 180 4.69 -21.02 -19.74
CA HIS A 180 4.17 -22.09 -18.87
C HIS A 180 4.66 -21.95 -17.42
N LEU A 181 5.97 -21.72 -17.22
CA LEU A 181 6.56 -21.53 -15.90
C LEU A 181 5.95 -20.33 -15.18
N MET A 182 5.78 -19.23 -15.91
CA MET A 182 5.17 -18.02 -15.38
C MET A 182 3.66 -18.18 -15.11
N SER A 183 2.95 -18.94 -15.94
CA SER A 183 1.55 -19.31 -15.68
C SER A 183 1.44 -20.16 -14.42
N ARG A 184 2.40 -21.06 -14.16
CA ARG A 184 2.44 -21.85 -12.94
C ARG A 184 2.73 -20.99 -11.71
N ARG A 185 3.62 -20.01 -11.82
CA ARG A 185 3.85 -18.98 -10.79
C ARG A 185 2.54 -18.25 -10.48
N ASN A 186 1.86 -17.70 -11.49
CA ASN A 186 0.60 -16.94 -11.30
C ASN A 186 -0.48 -17.77 -10.58
N LEU A 187 -0.61 -19.05 -10.92
CA LEU A 187 -1.52 -19.97 -10.25
C LEU A 187 -1.14 -20.17 -8.77
N LEU A 188 0.15 -20.32 -8.45
CA LEU A 188 0.62 -20.42 -7.07
C LEU A 188 0.34 -19.13 -6.30
N THR A 189 0.61 -17.98 -6.88
CA THR A 189 0.33 -16.66 -6.28
C THR A 189 -1.17 -16.51 -5.99
N SER A 190 -2.03 -16.87 -6.94
CA SER A 190 -3.49 -16.83 -6.79
C SER A 190 -4.01 -17.80 -5.72
N ASN A 191 -3.53 -19.05 -5.72
CA ASN A 191 -3.97 -20.07 -4.75
C ASN A 191 -3.60 -19.70 -3.30
N ASN A 192 -2.51 -18.95 -3.12
CA ASN A 192 -2.07 -18.48 -1.82
C ASN A 192 -2.61 -17.08 -1.46
N GLY A 193 -3.49 -16.50 -2.30
CA GLY A 193 -4.11 -15.20 -2.03
C GLY A 193 -3.15 -14.01 -2.01
N ILE A 194 -1.99 -14.13 -2.66
CA ILE A 194 -0.99 -13.07 -2.70
C ILE A 194 -1.43 -12.00 -3.71
N PRO A 195 -1.55 -10.72 -3.33
CA PRO A 195 -1.93 -9.66 -4.25
C PRO A 195 -0.82 -9.39 -5.26
N ILE A 196 -1.16 -9.35 -6.55
CA ILE A 196 -0.21 -9.08 -7.63
C ILE A 196 -0.11 -7.58 -7.87
N SER A 197 1.12 -7.06 -7.84
CA SER A 197 1.42 -5.65 -8.08
C SER A 197 1.08 -5.22 -9.51
N ASP A 198 0.74 -3.95 -9.72
CA ASP A 198 0.46 -3.45 -11.07
C ASP A 198 1.69 -3.48 -11.98
N VAL A 199 2.90 -3.31 -11.42
CA VAL A 199 4.15 -3.48 -12.16
C VAL A 199 4.26 -4.88 -12.75
N GLU A 200 3.92 -5.92 -11.99
CA GLU A 200 3.97 -7.30 -12.48
C GLU A 200 2.93 -7.56 -13.57
N LYS A 201 1.73 -6.98 -13.44
CA LYS A 201 0.69 -7.02 -14.48
C LYS A 201 1.10 -6.31 -15.77
N GLU A 202 2.02 -5.34 -15.70
CA GLU A 202 2.57 -4.67 -16.88
C GLU A 202 3.52 -5.59 -17.67
N HIS A 203 4.27 -6.44 -16.99
CA HIS A 203 5.35 -7.24 -17.58
C HIS A 203 4.96 -8.69 -17.86
N VAL A 204 3.87 -9.20 -17.27
CA VAL A 204 3.47 -10.61 -17.39
C VAL A 204 1.97 -10.74 -17.58
N CYS A 205 1.55 -11.59 -18.51
CA CYS A 205 0.14 -11.93 -18.68
C CYS A 205 -0.35 -12.82 -17.54
N MET A 206 -1.37 -12.34 -16.81
CA MET A 206 -1.97 -13.08 -15.70
C MET A 206 -2.83 -14.28 -16.14
N ALA A 207 -3.15 -14.41 -17.45
CA ALA A 207 -3.79 -15.61 -18.00
C ALA A 207 -2.80 -16.72 -18.30
N CYS A 208 -1.93 -16.45 -19.28
CA CYS A 208 -1.14 -17.47 -19.94
C CYS A 208 0.34 -17.41 -19.57
N GLY A 209 0.73 -16.49 -18.67
CA GLY A 209 2.11 -16.31 -18.23
C GLY A 209 3.05 -15.68 -19.25
N ASN A 210 2.57 -15.28 -20.43
CA ASN A 210 3.44 -14.69 -21.45
C ASN A 210 4.10 -13.40 -20.94
N ILE A 211 5.42 -13.29 -21.07
CA ILE A 211 6.15 -12.06 -20.74
C ILE A 211 5.77 -11.00 -21.78
N LEU A 212 5.27 -9.87 -21.30
CA LEU A 212 4.71 -8.78 -22.07
C LEU A 212 5.80 -7.74 -22.34
N ILE A 213 6.31 -7.74 -23.57
CA ILE A 213 7.24 -6.75 -24.08
C ILE A 213 6.45 -5.89 -25.06
N PRO A 214 6.22 -4.60 -24.76
CA PRO A 214 5.48 -3.70 -25.64
C PRO A 214 6.08 -3.68 -27.05
N GLY A 215 5.24 -3.95 -28.06
CA GLY A 215 5.63 -3.98 -29.47
C GLY A 215 6.17 -5.33 -29.97
N CYS A 216 6.46 -6.29 -29.08
CA CYS A 216 6.89 -7.63 -29.47
C CYS A 216 5.84 -8.69 -29.11
N SER A 217 5.45 -8.78 -27.84
CA SER A 217 4.55 -9.83 -27.32
C SER A 217 3.31 -9.27 -26.63
N ALA A 218 3.15 -7.94 -26.67
CA ALA A 218 2.02 -7.20 -26.15
C ALA A 218 1.81 -5.88 -26.89
N ILE A 219 0.56 -5.42 -26.95
CA ILE A 219 0.22 -4.08 -27.46
C ILE A 219 -0.14 -3.20 -26.27
N LEU A 220 0.60 -2.11 -26.09
CA LEU A 220 0.36 -1.11 -25.05
C LEU A 220 -0.36 0.09 -25.64
N LYS A 221 -1.52 0.44 -25.07
CA LYS A 221 -2.26 1.68 -25.34
C LYS A 221 -2.29 2.52 -24.08
N ILE A 222 -1.82 3.76 -24.18
CA ILE A 222 -1.85 4.72 -23.07
C ILE A 222 -2.88 5.79 -23.39
N GLU A 223 -3.92 5.89 -22.58
CA GLU A 223 -4.94 6.93 -22.71
C GLU A 223 -4.75 7.99 -21.63
N SER A 224 -4.66 9.25 -22.06
CA SER A 224 -4.60 10.39 -21.13
C SER A 224 -5.96 10.70 -20.53
N ASP A 225 -5.98 11.32 -19.34
CA ASP A 225 -7.19 11.85 -18.68
C ASP A 225 -8.10 12.62 -19.66
N LYS A 226 -7.49 13.48 -20.50
CA LYS A 226 -8.25 14.28 -21.47
C LYS A 226 -8.92 13.42 -22.56
N ALA A 227 -8.27 12.34 -22.99
CA ALA A 227 -8.83 11.39 -23.94
C ALA A 227 -9.93 10.53 -23.30
N LEU A 228 -9.71 10.07 -22.06
CA LEU A 228 -10.69 9.32 -21.26
C LEU A 228 -11.96 10.13 -21.04
N ARG A 229 -11.84 11.39 -20.59
CA ARG A 229 -12.97 12.32 -20.40
C ARG A 229 -13.77 12.52 -21.68
N ARG A 230 -13.10 12.69 -22.82
CA ARG A 230 -13.74 12.85 -24.14
C ARG A 230 -14.51 11.58 -24.54
N ARG A 231 -13.94 10.40 -24.35
CA ARG A 231 -14.62 9.13 -24.65
C ARG A 231 -15.85 8.93 -23.77
N VAL A 232 -15.77 9.25 -22.47
CA VAL A 232 -16.91 9.17 -21.55
C VAL A 232 -18.04 10.14 -21.98
N GLN A 233 -17.70 11.39 -22.30
CA GLN A 233 -18.67 12.37 -22.82
C GLN A 233 -19.29 11.97 -24.16
N GLN A 234 -18.52 11.32 -25.04
CA GLN A 234 -19.05 10.81 -26.31
C GLN A 234 -20.00 9.62 -26.10
N LYS A 235 -19.66 8.69 -25.18
CA LYS A 235 -20.55 7.56 -24.82
C LYS A 235 -21.84 8.03 -24.14
N SER A 236 -21.80 9.09 -23.31
CA SER A 236 -23.02 9.66 -22.74
C SER A 236 -23.89 10.28 -23.83
N ASN A 237 -23.31 11.04 -24.77
CA ASN A 237 -24.08 11.62 -25.88
C ASN A 237 -24.67 10.57 -26.83
N GLN A 238 -23.97 9.45 -27.07
CA GLN A 238 -24.50 8.32 -27.86
C GLN A 238 -25.65 7.58 -27.16
N ARG A 239 -25.67 7.51 -25.83
CA ARG A 239 -26.83 6.96 -25.10
C ARG A 239 -28.07 7.86 -25.22
N PHE A 240 -27.88 9.18 -25.27
CA PHE A 240 -28.98 10.12 -25.49
C PHE A 240 -29.53 10.13 -26.92
N SER A 241 -28.71 9.80 -27.93
CA SER A 241 -29.17 9.72 -29.33
C SER A 241 -29.94 8.44 -29.66
N ASN A 242 -29.75 7.36 -28.92
CA ASN A 242 -30.46 6.09 -29.15
C ASN A 242 -31.78 5.99 -28.37
N GLN A 243 -32.18 7.05 -27.65
CA GLN A 243 -33.40 7.10 -26.85
C GLN A 243 -34.44 8.08 -27.44
N SER A 244 -34.28 8.49 -28.71
CA SER A 244 -35.20 9.42 -29.38
C SER A 244 -36.36 8.77 -30.15
N ASP A 245 -36.51 7.44 -30.12
CA ASP A 245 -37.66 6.73 -30.70
C ASP A 245 -38.45 5.96 -29.63
N ALA A 246 -39.02 6.69 -28.65
CA ALA A 246 -40.21 6.30 -27.92
C ALA A 246 -40.82 7.56 -27.28
N GLY A 247 -42.03 7.91 -27.72
CA GLY A 247 -42.64 9.20 -27.45
C GLY A 247 -42.95 9.51 -25.97
N GLY A 248 -42.85 10.79 -25.65
CA GLY A 248 -43.73 11.49 -24.71
C GLY A 248 -43.39 11.44 -23.22
N ALA A 249 -42.67 12.45 -22.72
CA ALA A 249 -43.08 13.23 -21.54
C ALA A 249 -42.05 14.33 -21.24
N THR A 250 -42.49 15.58 -21.29
CA THR A 250 -41.72 16.76 -20.88
C THR A 250 -41.68 16.80 -19.36
N GLN A 251 -40.53 16.52 -18.75
CA GLN A 251 -40.27 16.86 -17.34
C GLN A 251 -39.04 17.76 -17.22
N LYS A 252 -39.20 18.74 -16.34
CA LYS A 252 -38.31 19.87 -16.08
C LYS A 252 -36.86 19.44 -15.86
N LYS A 253 -35.96 20.17 -16.53
CA LYS A 253 -34.55 20.28 -16.18
C LYS A 253 -34.42 20.94 -14.81
N GLU A 254 -34.20 20.13 -13.78
CA GLU A 254 -33.63 20.60 -12.53
C GLU A 254 -32.13 20.26 -12.51
N GLY A 255 -31.33 21.28 -12.21
CA GLY A 255 -29.89 21.28 -12.38
C GLY A 255 -29.22 20.25 -11.49
N ILE A 256 -28.64 19.23 -12.10
CA ILE A 256 -27.57 18.45 -11.48
C ILE A 256 -26.37 19.38 -11.41
N ALA A 257 -26.06 19.84 -10.19
CA ALA A 257 -24.83 20.52 -9.86
C ALA A 257 -23.67 19.80 -10.54
N GLN A 258 -22.77 20.58 -11.15
CA GLN A 258 -21.53 20.10 -11.74
C GLN A 258 -20.75 19.30 -10.70
N GLU A 259 -20.96 17.99 -10.63
CA GLU A 259 -20.03 17.08 -9.99
C GLU A 259 -18.71 17.28 -10.72
N LYS A 260 -17.78 17.87 -10.01
CA LYS A 260 -16.44 18.20 -10.45
C LYS A 260 -15.76 16.90 -10.88
N LEU A 261 -15.91 16.53 -12.15
CA LEU A 261 -15.40 15.30 -12.75
C LEU A 261 -13.99 15.06 -12.24
N GLU A 262 -13.87 14.12 -11.30
CA GLU A 262 -12.63 13.81 -10.60
C GLU A 262 -11.53 13.59 -11.64
N ARG A 263 -10.33 14.09 -11.36
CA ARG A 263 -9.18 13.89 -12.25
C ARG A 263 -8.94 12.39 -12.40
N MET A 264 -9.41 11.82 -13.51
CA MET A 264 -9.02 10.46 -13.89
C MET A 264 -7.53 10.54 -14.22
N GLY A 265 -6.74 9.58 -13.78
CA GLY A 265 -5.33 9.56 -14.15
C GLY A 265 -5.12 9.04 -15.56
N ILE A 266 -3.93 8.50 -15.81
CA ILE A 266 -3.58 7.87 -17.08
C ILE A 266 -4.01 6.40 -16.99
N SER A 267 -4.68 5.88 -18.02
CA SER A 267 -4.92 4.44 -18.12
C SER A 267 -3.93 3.79 -19.08
N LYS A 268 -3.36 2.66 -18.66
CA LYS A 268 -2.56 1.77 -19.50
C LYS A 268 -3.40 0.53 -19.80
N THR A 269 -3.65 0.29 -21.08
CA THR A 269 -4.32 -0.93 -21.55
C THR A 269 -3.27 -1.78 -22.26
N ILE A 270 -3.04 -2.99 -21.76
CA ILE A 270 -2.07 -3.93 -22.30
C ILE A 270 -2.80 -5.16 -22.81
N SER A 271 -2.69 -5.47 -24.10
CA SER A 271 -3.26 -6.69 -24.67
C SER A 271 -2.16 -7.70 -24.96
N CYS A 272 -2.33 -8.91 -24.44
CA CYS A 272 -1.41 -10.02 -24.67
C CYS A 272 -1.60 -10.58 -26.09
N ASP A 273 -0.51 -10.69 -26.85
CA ASP A 273 -0.56 -11.18 -28.23
C ASP A 273 -0.88 -12.69 -28.31
N ARG A 274 -0.45 -13.47 -27.31
CA ARG A 274 -0.64 -14.92 -27.28
C ARG A 274 -2.08 -15.38 -26.99
N CYS A 275 -2.77 -14.71 -26.08
CA CYS A 275 -4.11 -15.13 -25.61
C CYS A 275 -5.19 -14.08 -25.79
N GLY A 276 -4.86 -12.89 -26.27
CA GLY A 276 -5.79 -11.77 -26.45
C GLY A 276 -6.30 -11.13 -25.16
N ARG A 277 -5.93 -11.63 -23.96
CA ARG A 277 -6.40 -11.04 -22.69
C ARG A 277 -5.89 -9.60 -22.57
N VAL A 278 -6.82 -8.73 -22.22
CA VAL A 278 -6.58 -7.30 -22.00
C VAL A 278 -6.50 -7.03 -20.50
N THR A 279 -5.43 -6.35 -20.09
CA THR A 279 -5.21 -5.88 -18.72
C THR A 279 -5.27 -4.36 -18.73
N GLU A 280 -6.11 -3.78 -17.86
CA GLU A 280 -6.22 -2.34 -17.68
C GLU A 280 -5.65 -1.93 -16.32
N ILE A 281 -4.74 -0.96 -16.33
CA ILE A 281 -4.09 -0.41 -15.15
C ILE A 281 -4.38 1.08 -15.10
N GLN A 282 -5.05 1.50 -14.02
CA GLN A 282 -5.44 2.88 -13.78
C GLN A 282 -4.43 3.52 -12.82
N LEU A 283 -3.65 4.47 -13.33
CA LEU A 283 -2.73 5.22 -12.49
C LEU A 283 -3.46 6.39 -11.83
N PRO A 284 -3.16 6.75 -10.57
CA PRO A 284 -3.74 7.92 -9.94
C PRO A 284 -3.32 9.20 -10.68
N PRO A 285 -4.16 10.26 -10.66
CA PRO A 285 -3.80 11.53 -11.26
C PRO A 285 -2.58 12.13 -10.55
N PRO A 286 -1.66 12.80 -11.28
CA PRO A 286 -0.56 13.50 -10.64
C PRO A 286 -1.10 14.59 -9.71
N PRO A 287 -0.43 14.85 -8.57
CA PRO A 287 -0.83 15.89 -7.65
C PRO A 287 -0.92 17.24 -8.38
N SER A 288 -1.95 18.04 -8.08
CA SER A 288 -2.12 19.33 -8.72
C SER A 288 -1.01 20.29 -8.27
N VAL A 289 -0.14 20.68 -9.21
CA VAL A 289 0.82 21.76 -8.97
C VAL A 289 0.04 23.07 -8.86
N ALA A 290 -0.08 23.62 -7.66
CA ALA A 290 -0.69 24.93 -7.44
C ALA A 290 0.22 26.01 -8.03
N ARG A 291 -0.17 26.61 -9.16
CA ARG A 291 0.44 27.87 -9.61
C ARG A 291 -0.09 29.00 -8.73
N VAL A 292 0.76 29.52 -7.86
CA VAL A 292 0.52 30.82 -7.21
C VAL A 292 0.39 31.86 -8.34
N LYS A 293 -0.81 32.38 -8.55
CA LYS A 293 -1.00 33.54 -9.42
C LYS A 293 -0.31 34.72 -8.75
N ALA A 294 0.68 35.32 -9.42
CA ALA A 294 1.25 36.59 -8.99
C ALA A 294 0.13 37.66 -9.08
N ALA A 295 -0.54 37.92 -7.96
CA ALA A 295 -1.52 38.98 -7.85
C ALA A 295 -0.83 40.34 -8.02
N GLN A 296 -1.48 41.21 -8.79
CA GLN A 296 -1.05 42.55 -9.13
C GLN A 296 -0.78 43.38 -7.87
N ARG A 297 0.48 43.79 -7.66
CA ARG A 297 0.82 44.88 -6.74
C ARG A 297 0.51 46.21 -7.43
N SER A 298 -0.64 46.79 -7.13
CA SER A 298 -0.94 48.19 -7.42
C SER A 298 -0.67 49.06 -6.20
N LYS A 299 0.30 49.98 -6.36
CA LYS A 299 0.45 51.31 -5.77
C LYS A 299 -0.01 51.54 -4.31
N LEU A 300 0.96 51.80 -3.42
CA LEU A 300 0.88 52.91 -2.47
C LEU A 300 2.28 53.57 -2.37
N ALA A 301 2.31 54.90 -2.51
CA ALA A 301 3.47 55.78 -2.50
C ALA A 301 3.86 56.13 -1.05
N THR A 302 5.14 56.04 -0.67
CA THR A 302 6.16 57.11 -0.50
C THR A 302 6.28 57.70 0.91
N SER A 303 7.50 57.63 1.46
CA SER A 303 8.24 58.56 2.37
C SER A 303 9.09 57.71 3.33
N ASP A 304 10.36 57.94 3.69
CA ASP A 304 11.44 58.85 3.30
C ASP A 304 12.70 58.45 4.14
N LEU A 305 13.90 58.94 3.79
CA LEU A 305 15.14 59.02 4.60
C LEU A 305 16.13 57.82 4.72
N LYS A 306 17.06 57.77 3.75
CA LYS A 306 18.55 57.92 3.82
C LYS A 306 19.36 57.47 5.06
N SER A 307 20.35 56.58 4.83
CA SER A 307 21.76 56.67 5.32
C SER A 307 22.68 55.63 4.63
N LYS A 308 23.99 55.73 4.88
CA LYS A 308 25.16 55.50 3.98
C LYS A 308 25.86 54.12 4.16
N ALA A 309 26.32 53.56 3.04
CA ALA A 309 27.54 52.78 2.72
C ALA A 309 28.28 51.86 3.74
N SER A 310 28.54 50.60 3.34
CA SER A 310 29.90 50.01 3.17
C SER A 310 29.91 48.55 2.63
N GLU A 311 30.66 48.35 1.54
CA GLU A 311 31.50 47.22 1.07
C GLU A 311 31.15 45.70 1.10
N ALA A 312 31.27 45.13 -0.11
CA ALA A 312 31.89 43.85 -0.54
C ALA A 312 31.27 42.46 -0.22
N SER A 313 30.74 41.78 -1.26
CA SER A 313 31.23 40.48 -1.79
C SER A 313 30.18 39.68 -2.61
N SER A 314 30.59 39.32 -3.84
CA SER A 314 30.31 38.11 -4.64
C SER A 314 28.88 37.62 -5.04
N VAL A 315 28.62 37.77 -6.36
CA VAL A 315 28.05 36.82 -7.36
C VAL A 315 26.61 36.25 -7.19
N LYS A 316 25.70 36.63 -8.11
CA LYS A 316 25.09 35.79 -9.20
C LYS A 316 23.83 36.46 -9.78
N THR A 317 23.96 37.12 -10.93
CA THR A 317 22.81 37.53 -11.76
C THR A 317 22.16 36.31 -12.39
N SER A 318 20.86 36.18 -12.11
CA SER A 318 19.98 35.12 -12.55
C SER A 318 19.81 35.05 -14.08
N ALA A 319 19.63 33.83 -14.58
CA ALA A 319 19.44 33.45 -15.99
C ALA A 319 18.16 34.00 -16.66
N ASN A 320 17.45 34.96 -16.04
CA ASN A 320 16.16 35.45 -16.52
C ASN A 320 16.23 36.58 -17.56
N ALA A 321 17.43 37.05 -17.93
CA ALA A 321 17.60 38.06 -18.99
C ALA A 321 17.76 37.47 -20.41
N ILE A 322 17.92 36.15 -20.55
CA ILE A 322 18.30 35.51 -21.84
C ILE A 322 17.07 35.09 -22.67
N SER A 323 15.89 34.95 -22.05
CA SER A 323 14.68 34.45 -22.72
C SER A 323 14.03 35.50 -23.66
N LYS A 324 14.04 36.79 -23.28
CA LYS A 324 13.45 37.86 -24.11
C LYS A 324 14.31 38.28 -25.31
N LYS A 325 15.64 38.12 -25.26
CA LYS A 325 16.50 38.35 -26.44
C LYS A 325 16.40 37.22 -27.48
N ARG A 326 16.13 35.98 -27.05
CA ARG A 326 16.04 34.82 -27.95
C ARG A 326 14.76 34.79 -28.81
N ALA A 327 13.68 35.41 -28.34
CA ALA A 327 12.42 35.51 -29.09
C ALA A 327 12.48 36.53 -30.25
N LYS A 328 13.36 37.56 -30.15
CA LYS A 328 13.49 38.61 -31.18
C LYS A 328 14.35 38.17 -32.38
N ASN A 329 15.32 37.28 -32.16
CA ASN A 329 16.20 36.77 -33.21
C ASN A 329 15.58 35.70 -34.13
N ARG A 330 14.34 35.27 -33.87
CA ARG A 330 13.61 34.37 -34.79
C ARG A 330 12.99 35.09 -36.00
N LYS A 331 13.05 36.42 -36.05
CA LYS A 331 12.56 37.25 -37.17
C LYS A 331 13.67 37.96 -37.97
N ALA A 332 14.95 37.76 -37.63
CA ALA A 332 16.06 38.37 -38.35
C ALA A 332 16.69 37.34 -39.30
N GLY A 333 16.84 37.73 -40.58
CA GLY A 333 17.41 36.86 -41.62
C GLY A 333 18.88 36.48 -41.38
N LEU A 334 19.34 35.46 -42.09
CA LEU A 334 20.65 34.80 -41.92
C LEU A 334 21.85 35.78 -41.89
N GLN A 335 21.75 36.88 -42.64
CA GLN A 335 22.80 37.90 -42.76
C GLN A 335 22.99 38.74 -41.48
N ALA A 336 21.95 38.90 -40.65
CA ALA A 336 22.04 39.60 -39.37
C ALA A 336 22.70 38.74 -38.27
N LEU A 337 22.52 37.42 -38.34
CA LEU A 337 23.15 36.48 -37.41
C LEU A 337 24.66 36.32 -37.65
N LEU A 338 25.11 36.46 -38.90
CA LEU A 338 26.52 36.42 -39.26
C LEU A 338 27.28 37.70 -38.86
N ALA A 339 26.59 38.84 -38.76
CA ALA A 339 27.17 40.09 -38.26
C ALA A 339 27.39 40.04 -36.74
N ASP A 340 26.46 39.47 -35.98
CA ASP A 340 26.59 39.29 -34.52
C ASP A 340 27.71 38.30 -34.15
N SER A 341 27.92 37.24 -34.95
CA SER A 341 29.01 36.27 -34.69
C SER A 341 30.42 36.83 -34.92
N LYS A 342 30.57 37.95 -35.65
CA LYS A 342 31.87 38.60 -35.83
C LYS A 342 32.26 39.53 -34.67
N ALA A 343 31.34 39.84 -33.76
CA ALA A 343 31.58 40.80 -32.67
C ALA A 343 31.90 40.17 -31.30
N SER A 344 31.82 38.85 -31.11
CA SER A 344 32.16 38.20 -29.84
C SER A 344 33.50 37.45 -29.91
N LYS A 345 34.55 38.03 -29.32
CA LYS A 345 35.81 37.34 -28.98
C LYS A 345 35.54 36.15 -28.03
N PRO A 346 36.31 35.05 -28.10
CA PRO A 346 35.95 33.80 -27.43
C PRO A 346 36.33 33.86 -25.95
N SER A 347 35.34 33.97 -25.06
CA SER A 347 35.53 33.66 -23.64
C SER A 347 35.25 32.17 -23.42
N ALA A 348 36.31 31.47 -22.99
CA ALA A 348 36.40 30.10 -22.49
C ALA A 348 35.07 29.40 -22.18
N GLY A 349 34.62 28.56 -23.12
CA GLY A 349 33.63 27.50 -22.88
C GLY A 349 34.28 26.17 -23.21
N LEU A 350 34.26 25.23 -22.26
CA LEU A 350 34.85 23.89 -22.40
C LEU A 350 34.36 23.22 -23.69
N SER A 351 35.28 23.02 -24.64
CA SER A 351 34.99 22.32 -25.90
C SER A 351 35.26 20.83 -25.74
N LEU A 352 34.66 20.05 -26.64
CA LEU A 352 34.72 18.58 -26.67
C LEU A 352 36.17 18.03 -26.79
N ALA A 353 37.15 18.89 -27.07
CA ALA A 353 38.58 18.56 -27.07
C ALA A 353 39.19 18.42 -25.66
N SER A 354 38.51 18.85 -24.60
CA SER A 354 39.00 18.70 -23.21
C SER A 354 38.84 17.30 -22.62
N PHE A 355 38.13 16.38 -23.29
CA PHE A 355 37.89 15.01 -22.80
C PHE A 355 38.63 13.92 -23.59
N MET A 356 39.50 14.29 -24.52
CA MET A 356 40.36 13.34 -25.22
C MET A 356 41.83 13.73 -25.03
N LYS A 357 42.39 13.38 -23.87
CA LYS A 357 43.82 13.11 -23.75
C LYS A 357 44.03 11.76 -23.06
N LYS A 358 44.99 11.06 -23.66
CA LYS A 358 45.46 9.68 -23.43
C LYS A 358 46.03 9.49 -22.04
#